data_AF-A0A5P9H080-F1
#
_entry.id   AF-A0A5P9H080-F1
#
_cell.length_a   1.000
_cell.length_b   1.000
_cell.length_c   1.000
_cell.angle_alpha   90.00
_cell.angle_beta   90.00
_cell.angle_gamma   90.00
#
_symmetry.space_group_name_H-M   'P 1'
#
loop_
_entity.id
_entity.type
_entity.pdbx_description
1 polymer ?
#
loop_
_entity_poly.entity_id
_entity_poly.type
_entity_poly.pdbx_seq_one_letter_code
_entity_poly.pdbx_strand_id
1 'polypeptide(L)'
;MARRRDLSLTLAQAALWPVAALAEDAALPDFATCLRGEILRYEQAVTAFAPTPAEKAGYPLANVAGVEFCGTVGIVICDRSEEPLGCQKALAVEQDIWRARVLTELPEPEDAEGAEVEKPFADILYKQLFDLAHGMSAGRDCAGHSPRMEMWCRAREANGRLRAAVIAWQVARHEGKVAPAFEAGWIAAPDPVRPRARLDE
;
A
#
# COMPACT_ATOMS: atom_id res chain seq x y z
N MET A 1 59.72 -59.15 -17.63
CA MET A 1 58.57 -59.64 -18.45
C MET A 1 57.31 -58.96 -17.93
N ALA A 2 56.55 -58.27 -18.81
CA ALA A 2 55.10 -57.93 -18.72
C ALA A 2 54.58 -57.27 -17.42
N ARG A 3 53.66 -56.31 -17.38
CA ARG A 3 52.57 -55.88 -18.27
C ARG A 3 51.97 -54.58 -17.69
N ARG A 4 51.33 -53.81 -18.57
CA ARG A 4 50.42 -52.67 -18.37
C ARG A 4 49.51 -52.71 -17.13
N ARG A 5 49.11 -51.51 -16.67
CA ARG A 5 47.74 -51.04 -16.33
C ARG A 5 47.85 -49.77 -15.47
N ASP A 6 47.04 -48.73 -15.55
CA ASP A 6 46.17 -48.16 -16.58
C ASP A 6 45.97 -46.71 -16.15
N LEU A 7 46.03 -45.77 -17.10
CA LEU A 7 45.61 -44.38 -16.92
C LEU A 7 44.10 -44.36 -16.72
N SER A 8 43.62 -44.06 -15.51
CA SER A 8 42.22 -43.70 -15.27
C SER A 8 42.08 -43.08 -13.89
N LEU A 9 42.10 -41.76 -13.84
CA LEU A 9 41.42 -40.97 -12.81
C LEU A 9 41.23 -39.55 -13.38
N THR A 10 40.36 -39.50 -14.38
CA THR A 10 39.83 -38.27 -14.92
C THR A 10 38.95 -37.62 -13.85
N LEU A 11 39.28 -36.37 -13.55
CA LEU A 11 38.47 -35.39 -12.85
C LEU A 11 36.99 -35.46 -13.26
N ALA A 12 36.10 -35.66 -12.29
CA ALA A 12 34.70 -35.27 -12.40
C ALA A 12 34.10 -35.07 -11.01
N GLN A 13 34.63 -34.09 -10.25
CA GLN A 13 33.82 -33.43 -9.23
C GLN A 13 32.82 -32.55 -9.98
N ALA A 14 31.67 -33.13 -10.33
CA ALA A 14 30.51 -32.35 -10.70
C ALA A 14 30.09 -31.55 -9.46
N ALA A 15 30.50 -30.29 -9.42
CA ALA A 15 29.96 -29.32 -8.48
C ALA A 15 28.45 -29.25 -8.70
N LEU A 16 27.70 -29.93 -7.84
CA LEU A 16 26.28 -29.70 -7.60
C LEU A 16 26.16 -28.31 -6.97
N TRP A 17 26.34 -27.26 -7.76
CA TRP A 17 25.80 -25.96 -7.40
C TRP A 17 24.30 -26.00 -7.71
N PRO A 18 23.42 -25.79 -6.72
CA PRO A 18 22.06 -25.47 -7.03
C PRO A 18 22.12 -24.19 -7.87
N VAL A 19 21.71 -24.31 -9.13
CA VAL A 19 21.33 -23.15 -9.93
C VAL A 19 20.20 -22.51 -9.13
N ALA A 20 20.52 -21.49 -8.35
CA ALA A 20 19.53 -20.58 -7.83
C ALA A 20 18.79 -20.09 -9.07
N ALA A 21 17.57 -20.57 -9.27
CA ALA A 21 16.67 -20.00 -10.25
C ALA A 21 16.67 -18.50 -9.98
N LEU A 22 17.19 -17.73 -10.95
CA LEU A 22 17.04 -16.29 -10.96
C LEU A 22 15.55 -16.06 -10.83
N ALA A 23 15.11 -15.55 -9.68
CA ALA A 23 13.79 -14.97 -9.59
C ALA A 23 13.73 -13.97 -10.73
N GLU A 24 12.86 -14.21 -11.72
CA GLU A 24 12.58 -13.22 -12.74
C GLU A 24 12.31 -11.91 -12.01
N ASP A 25 12.95 -10.82 -12.44
CA ASP A 25 12.64 -9.47 -11.99
C ASP A 25 11.17 -9.22 -12.36
N ALA A 26 10.25 -9.72 -11.54
CA ALA A 26 8.84 -9.51 -11.70
C ALA A 26 8.65 -8.00 -11.63
N ALA A 27 8.12 -7.43 -12.72
CA ALA A 27 7.90 -6.01 -12.80
C ALA A 27 7.10 -5.56 -11.57
N LEU A 28 7.65 -4.61 -10.82
CA LEU A 28 6.94 -4.04 -9.68
C LEU A 28 5.67 -3.36 -10.21
N PRO A 29 4.51 -3.55 -9.55
CA PRO A 29 3.30 -2.86 -9.96
C PRO A 29 3.49 -1.36 -9.82
N ASP A 30 2.86 -0.60 -10.72
CA ASP A 30 2.74 0.84 -10.55
C ASP A 30 1.93 1.19 -9.28
N PHE A 31 2.04 2.44 -8.85
CA PHE A 31 1.42 2.92 -7.63
C PHE A 31 -0.10 2.71 -7.60
N ALA A 32 -0.82 3.07 -8.67
CA ALA A 32 -2.27 2.96 -8.74
C ALA A 32 -2.74 1.50 -8.71
N THR A 33 -2.07 0.62 -9.44
CA THR A 33 -2.34 -0.82 -9.45
C THR A 33 -2.12 -1.43 -8.07
N CYS A 34 -1.01 -1.08 -7.42
CA CYS A 34 -0.72 -1.52 -6.06
C CYS A 34 -1.79 -1.03 -5.08
N LEU A 35 -2.09 0.28 -5.08
CA LEU A 35 -3.05 0.90 -4.16
C LEU A 35 -4.44 0.28 -4.32
N ARG A 36 -4.90 0.07 -5.56
CA ARG A 36 -6.19 -0.59 -5.83
C ARG A 36 -6.26 -1.97 -5.17
N GLY A 37 -5.19 -2.77 -5.27
CA GLY A 37 -5.11 -4.08 -4.64
C GLY A 37 -5.27 -4.02 -3.12
N GLU A 38 -4.68 -3.00 -2.48
CA GLU A 38 -4.82 -2.75 -1.04
C GLU A 38 -6.26 -2.38 -0.64
N ILE A 39 -6.91 -1.49 -1.39
CA ILE A 39 -8.30 -1.09 -1.12
C ILE A 39 -9.26 -2.26 -1.31
N LEU A 40 -9.07 -3.08 -2.35
CA LEU A 40 -9.90 -4.28 -2.57
C LEU A 40 -9.71 -5.31 -1.46
N ARG A 41 -8.49 -5.48 -0.94
CA ARG A 41 -8.25 -6.39 0.19
C ARG A 41 -8.96 -5.91 1.45
N TYR A 42 -8.98 -4.59 1.68
CA TYR A 42 -9.75 -4.01 2.77
C TYR A 42 -11.26 -4.24 2.61
N GLU A 43 -11.83 -4.01 1.42
CA GLU A 43 -13.28 -4.22 1.18
C GLU A 43 -13.70 -5.68 1.41
N GLN A 44 -12.84 -6.63 1.07
CA GLN A 44 -13.05 -8.05 1.37
C GLN A 44 -13.02 -8.30 2.88
N ALA A 45 -12.07 -7.68 3.59
CA ALA A 45 -11.94 -7.82 5.04
C ALA A 45 -13.14 -7.21 5.78
N VAL A 46 -13.53 -5.96 5.49
CA VAL A 46 -14.66 -5.32 6.18
C VAL A 46 -15.97 -6.09 5.98
N THR A 47 -16.17 -6.69 4.80
CA THR A 47 -17.33 -7.57 4.56
C THR A 47 -17.27 -8.84 5.42
N ALA A 48 -16.10 -9.46 5.55
CA ALA A 48 -15.91 -10.66 6.36
C ALA A 48 -16.07 -10.40 7.87
N PHE A 49 -15.77 -9.18 8.34
CA PHE A 49 -15.77 -8.79 9.75
C PHE A 49 -16.93 -7.87 10.17
N ALA A 50 -17.88 -7.59 9.28
CA ALA A 50 -19.01 -6.69 9.51
C ALA A 50 -19.76 -6.83 10.86
N PRO A 51 -19.97 -8.03 11.46
CA PRO A 51 -20.63 -8.13 12.76
C PRO A 51 -19.74 -7.77 13.97
N THR A 52 -18.47 -7.41 13.76
CA THR A 52 -17.51 -7.16 14.86
C THR A 52 -17.29 -5.67 15.09
N PRO A 53 -17.51 -5.14 16.32
CA PRO A 53 -17.18 -3.75 16.66
C PRO A 53 -15.70 -3.43 16.37
N ALA A 54 -15.40 -2.20 15.92
CA ALA A 54 -14.04 -1.80 15.50
C ALA A 54 -12.96 -2.09 16.57
N GLU A 55 -13.29 -1.82 17.83
CA GLU A 55 -12.42 -2.02 19.00
C GLU A 55 -12.12 -3.51 19.28
N LYS A 56 -13.02 -4.41 18.89
CA LYS A 56 -12.93 -5.86 19.12
C LYS A 56 -12.48 -6.64 17.88
N ALA A 57 -12.47 -6.01 16.72
CA ALA A 57 -12.17 -6.66 15.44
C ALA A 57 -10.72 -7.14 15.30
N GLY A 58 -9.86 -6.92 16.31
CA GLY A 58 -8.56 -7.60 16.39
C GLY A 58 -7.77 -7.49 15.08
N TYR A 59 -7.64 -6.27 14.56
CA TYR A 59 -6.79 -5.82 13.45
C TYR A 59 -6.63 -6.77 12.24
N PRO A 60 -7.58 -6.69 11.30
CA PRO A 60 -7.21 -6.34 9.92
C PRO A 60 -7.86 -5.04 9.41
N LEU A 61 -8.73 -4.40 10.21
CA LEU A 61 -9.25 -3.06 9.96
C LEU A 61 -8.17 -2.02 10.34
N ALA A 62 -7.99 -0.94 9.56
CA ALA A 62 -6.92 0.05 9.72
C ALA A 62 -5.48 -0.44 9.40
N ASN A 63 -5.29 -1.62 8.78
CA ASN A 63 -3.98 -1.97 8.21
C ASN A 63 -3.75 -1.22 6.89
N VAL A 64 -2.91 -0.19 6.96
CA VAL A 64 -2.50 0.62 5.80
C VAL A 64 -1.01 0.52 5.50
N ALA A 65 -0.33 -0.50 6.04
CA ALA A 65 1.06 -0.79 5.69
C ALA A 65 1.22 -0.99 4.18
N GLY A 66 0.18 -1.50 3.52
CA GLY A 66 0.12 -1.62 2.07
C GLY A 66 0.09 -0.28 1.33
N VAL A 67 -0.62 0.73 1.83
CA VAL A 67 -0.62 2.08 1.22
C VAL A 67 0.78 2.71 1.32
N GLU A 68 1.42 2.56 2.48
CA GLU A 68 2.81 2.98 2.66
C GLU A 68 3.77 2.25 1.71
N PHE A 69 3.60 0.94 1.58
CA PHE A 69 4.36 0.10 0.67
C PHE A 69 4.17 0.54 -0.79
N CYS A 70 2.95 0.76 -1.25
CA CYS A 70 2.68 1.17 -2.64
C CYS A 70 3.36 2.50 -2.99
N GLY A 71 3.31 3.50 -2.11
CA GLY A 71 4.05 4.75 -2.34
C GLY A 71 5.57 4.56 -2.33
N THR A 72 6.08 3.68 -1.46
CA THR A 72 7.51 3.33 -1.42
C THR A 72 7.96 2.63 -2.71
N VAL A 73 7.17 1.69 -3.23
CA VAL A 73 7.41 1.03 -4.52
C VAL A 73 7.43 2.05 -5.65
N GLY A 74 6.48 2.99 -5.68
CA GLY A 74 6.47 4.08 -6.65
C GLY A 74 7.76 4.91 -6.64
N ILE A 75 8.26 5.25 -5.44
CA ILE A 75 9.54 5.97 -5.30
C ILE A 75 10.71 5.14 -5.84
N VAL A 76 10.76 3.84 -5.53
CA VAL A 76 11.81 2.93 -6.04
C VAL A 76 11.78 2.83 -7.56
N ILE A 77 10.59 2.77 -8.18
CA ILE A 77 10.43 2.78 -9.64
C ILE A 77 11.00 4.10 -10.20
N CYS A 78 10.64 5.24 -9.61
CA CYS A 78 11.17 6.53 -10.02
C CYS A 78 12.69 6.66 -9.86
N ASP A 79 13.26 6.13 -8.77
CA ASP A 79 14.70 6.11 -8.53
C ASP A 79 15.49 5.33 -9.59
N ARG A 80 14.84 4.40 -10.29
CA ARG A 80 15.39 3.58 -11.38
C ARG A 80 15.12 4.15 -12.78
N SER A 81 14.33 5.23 -12.87
CA SER A 81 13.97 5.87 -14.15
C SER A 81 15.09 6.78 -14.69
N GLU A 82 14.97 7.17 -15.96
CA GLU A 82 15.87 8.15 -16.59
C GLU A 82 15.72 9.56 -15.98
N GLU A 83 14.55 9.89 -15.42
CA GLU A 83 14.23 11.21 -14.87
C GLU A 83 13.67 11.11 -13.42
N PRO A 84 14.50 10.76 -12.42
CA PRO A 84 14.01 10.45 -11.07
C PRO A 84 13.25 11.57 -10.38
N LEU A 85 13.71 12.82 -10.51
CA LEU A 85 13.07 13.97 -9.87
C LEU A 85 11.71 14.30 -10.51
N GLY A 86 11.63 14.22 -11.83
CA GLY A 86 10.38 14.41 -12.57
C GLY A 86 9.36 13.33 -12.24
N CYS A 87 9.81 12.07 -12.19
CA CYS A 87 8.96 10.93 -11.82
C CYS A 87 8.43 11.05 -10.39
N GLN A 88 9.28 11.32 -9.38
CA GLN A 88 8.82 11.44 -7.99
C GLN A 88 7.88 12.64 -7.79
N LYS A 89 8.09 13.74 -8.53
CA LYS A 89 7.15 14.86 -8.54
C LYS A 89 5.78 14.45 -9.09
N ALA A 90 5.75 13.70 -10.19
CA ALA A 90 4.50 13.19 -10.77
C ALA A 90 3.80 12.21 -9.82
N LEU A 91 4.56 11.33 -9.16
CA LEU A 91 4.05 10.40 -8.15
C LEU A 91 3.41 11.13 -6.96
N ALA A 92 4.03 12.21 -6.46
CA ALA A 92 3.46 13.01 -5.38
C ALA A 92 2.11 13.63 -5.78
N VAL A 93 2.01 14.14 -7.02
CA VAL A 93 0.75 14.68 -7.56
C VAL A 93 -0.30 13.57 -7.69
N GLU A 94 0.08 12.40 -8.18
CA GLU A 94 -0.82 11.25 -8.28
C GLU A 94 -1.37 10.86 -6.90
N GLN A 95 -0.52 10.76 -5.88
CA GLN A 95 -0.92 10.47 -4.50
C GLN A 95 -1.88 11.52 -3.94
N ASP A 96 -1.65 12.81 -4.20
CA ASP A 96 -2.55 13.89 -3.79
C ASP A 96 -3.91 13.85 -4.53
N ILE A 97 -3.93 13.41 -5.80
CA ILE A 97 -5.19 13.17 -6.55
C ILE A 97 -5.98 12.04 -5.91
N TRP A 98 -5.32 10.92 -5.58
CA TRP A 98 -5.96 9.80 -4.89
C TRP A 98 -6.49 10.22 -3.51
N ARG A 99 -5.71 11.00 -2.76
CA ARG A 99 -6.13 11.56 -1.47
C ARG A 99 -7.40 12.40 -1.63
N ALA A 100 -7.41 13.32 -2.60
CA ALA A 100 -8.57 14.16 -2.85
C ALA A 100 -9.82 13.35 -3.18
N ARG A 101 -9.70 12.29 -3.99
CA ARG A 101 -10.82 11.38 -4.29
C ARG A 101 -11.40 10.72 -3.04
N VAL A 102 -10.53 10.23 -2.14
CA VAL A 102 -10.97 9.62 -0.89
C VAL A 102 -11.68 10.65 -0.01
N LEU A 103 -11.12 11.87 0.10
CA LEU A 103 -11.66 12.93 0.93
C LEU A 103 -13.04 13.43 0.46
N THR A 104 -13.31 13.44 -0.86
CA THR A 104 -14.62 13.86 -1.40
C THR A 104 -15.79 13.04 -0.85
N GLU A 105 -15.56 11.76 -0.54
CA GLU A 105 -16.59 10.82 -0.08
C GLU A 105 -16.74 10.81 1.44
N LEU A 106 -15.79 11.43 2.15
CA LEU A 106 -15.74 11.39 3.60
C LEU A 106 -16.64 12.48 4.20
N PRO A 107 -17.57 12.14 5.11
CA PRO A 107 -18.35 13.15 5.81
C PRO A 107 -17.44 14.05 6.65
N GLU A 108 -17.69 15.35 6.69
CA GLU A 108 -16.96 16.22 7.61
C GLU A 108 -17.15 15.72 9.06
N PRO A 109 -16.08 15.68 9.88
CA PRO A 109 -16.23 15.33 11.29
C PRO A 109 -17.17 16.30 11.99
N GLU A 110 -18.22 15.80 12.62
CA GLU A 110 -19.09 16.65 13.44
C GLU A 110 -18.33 17.16 14.67
N ASP A 111 -18.36 18.47 14.89
CA ASP A 111 -17.97 19.07 16.16
C ASP A 111 -19.07 18.80 17.21
N ALA A 112 -19.22 17.54 17.61
CA ALA A 112 -20.19 17.16 18.63
C ALA A 112 -19.89 17.89 19.95
N GLU A 113 -20.90 18.55 20.53
CA GLU A 113 -20.83 19.18 21.84
C GLU A 113 -20.58 18.12 22.94
N GLY A 114 -19.61 18.36 23.83
CA GLY A 114 -19.24 17.43 24.91
C GLY A 114 -17.72 17.33 25.10
N ALA A 115 -17.28 16.79 26.24
CA ALA A 115 -15.86 16.58 26.50
C ALA A 115 -15.32 15.43 25.62
N GLU A 116 -14.09 15.53 25.11
CA GLU A 116 -13.47 14.50 24.26
C GLU A 116 -13.47 13.10 24.90
N VAL A 117 -13.40 13.04 26.24
CA VAL A 117 -13.43 11.81 27.04
C VAL A 117 -14.77 11.05 26.94
N GLU A 118 -15.84 11.71 26.51
CA GLU A 118 -17.18 11.15 26.38
C GLU A 118 -17.49 10.66 24.95
N LYS A 119 -16.61 10.96 23.97
CA LYS A 119 -16.81 10.59 22.57
C LYS A 119 -16.36 9.15 22.30
N PRO A 120 -17.04 8.41 21.42
CA PRO A 120 -16.55 7.11 20.94
C PRO A 120 -15.15 7.23 20.34
N PHE A 121 -14.28 6.25 20.61
CA PHE A 121 -12.90 6.25 20.10
C PHE A 121 -12.82 6.40 18.58
N ALA A 122 -13.74 5.77 17.85
CA ALA A 122 -13.82 5.84 16.39
C ALA A 122 -14.04 7.27 15.88
N ASP A 123 -14.82 8.09 16.57
CA ASP A 123 -15.09 9.48 16.15
C ASP A 123 -13.88 10.39 16.41
N ILE A 124 -13.19 10.20 17.54
CA ILE A 124 -11.92 10.91 17.85
C ILE A 124 -10.87 10.56 16.81
N LEU A 125 -10.68 9.26 16.54
CA LEU A 125 -9.72 8.76 15.56
C LEU A 125 -10.05 9.27 14.15
N TYR A 126 -11.32 9.23 13.76
CA TYR A 126 -11.79 9.72 12.46
C TYR A 126 -11.45 11.20 12.28
N LYS A 127 -11.77 12.05 13.26
CA LYS A 127 -11.46 13.49 13.19
C LYS A 127 -9.96 13.74 13.04
N GLN A 128 -9.13 13.09 13.87
CA GLN A 128 -7.68 13.26 13.80
C GLN A 128 -7.11 12.85 12.44
N LEU A 129 -7.59 11.73 11.88
CA LEU A 129 -7.16 11.26 10.56
C LEU A 129 -7.63 12.18 9.43
N PHE A 130 -8.86 12.69 9.53
CA PHE A 130 -9.40 13.66 8.58
C PHE A 130 -8.57 14.95 8.58
N ASP A 131 -8.22 15.46 9.76
CA ASP A 131 -7.38 16.65 9.92
C ASP A 131 -5.95 16.38 9.39
N LEU A 132 -5.36 15.21 9.67
CA LEU A 132 -4.05 14.82 9.14
C LEU A 132 -4.04 14.64 7.61
N ALA A 133 -5.15 14.18 7.04
CA ALA A 133 -5.30 14.03 5.59
C ALA A 133 -5.35 15.39 4.88
N HIS A 134 -5.97 16.40 5.49
CA HIS A 134 -6.01 17.77 4.97
C HIS A 134 -4.74 18.57 5.26
N GLY A 135 -4.08 18.26 6.38
CA GLY A 135 -2.87 18.92 6.82
C GLY A 135 -1.66 18.68 5.91
N MET A 136 -0.63 19.48 6.12
CA MET A 136 0.74 19.22 5.68
C MET A 136 1.57 18.80 6.89
N SER A 137 2.59 17.97 6.68
CA SER A 137 3.56 17.71 7.74
C SER A 137 4.22 19.03 8.16
N ALA A 138 4.17 19.37 9.45
CA ALA A 138 4.75 20.60 10.00
C ALA A 138 6.27 20.51 10.25
N GLY A 139 6.97 19.58 9.59
CA GLY A 139 8.38 19.27 9.85
C GLY A 139 9.34 19.87 8.83
N ARG A 140 10.46 20.41 9.32
CA ARG A 140 11.64 20.79 8.50
C ARG A 140 12.50 19.59 8.10
N ASP A 141 11.98 18.38 8.23
CA ASP A 141 12.76 17.13 8.20
C ASP A 141 13.49 16.90 6.87
N CYS A 142 13.09 17.64 5.83
CA CYS A 142 13.64 17.53 4.49
C CYS A 142 14.30 18.84 4.02
N ALA A 143 14.32 19.89 4.83
CA ALA A 143 14.93 21.16 4.48
C ALA A 143 16.46 21.06 4.52
N GLY A 144 17.12 21.56 3.46
CA GLY A 144 18.59 21.61 3.40
C GLY A 144 19.25 20.31 2.95
N HIS A 145 18.46 19.32 2.51
CA HIS A 145 18.98 18.09 1.91
C HIS A 145 19.22 18.24 0.40
N SER A 146 19.76 17.21 -0.24
CA SER A 146 19.95 17.21 -1.70
C SER A 146 18.61 17.27 -2.44
N PRO A 147 18.56 17.78 -3.70
CA PRO A 147 17.31 17.83 -4.47
C PRO A 147 16.60 16.48 -4.59
N ARG A 148 17.36 15.38 -4.62
CA ARG A 148 16.83 14.01 -4.63
C ARG A 148 16.14 13.65 -3.32
N MET A 149 16.76 13.95 -2.18
CA MET A 149 16.17 13.69 -0.87
C MET A 149 14.95 14.59 -0.61
N GLU A 150 15.02 15.85 -1.01
CA GLU A 150 13.87 16.77 -0.95
C GLU A 150 12.69 16.23 -1.75
N MET A 151 12.91 15.69 -2.95
CA MET A 151 11.84 15.13 -3.76
C MET A 151 11.30 13.81 -3.19
N TRP A 152 12.19 12.96 -2.67
CA TRP A 152 11.82 11.71 -1.98
C TRP A 152 10.88 12.00 -0.82
N CYS A 153 11.23 13.02 -0.02
CA CYS A 153 10.42 13.49 1.08
C CYS A 153 9.03 13.98 0.65
N ARG A 154 8.94 14.77 -0.42
CA ARG A 154 7.66 15.26 -0.93
C ARG A 154 6.73 14.12 -1.35
N ALA A 155 7.26 13.12 -2.06
CA ALA A 155 6.51 11.92 -2.42
C ALA A 155 6.09 11.12 -1.16
N ARG A 156 6.98 10.97 -0.17
CA ARG A 156 6.63 10.27 1.07
C ARG A 156 5.57 11.02 1.88
N GLU A 157 5.62 12.36 1.91
CA GLU A 157 4.64 13.19 2.59
C GLU A 157 3.26 13.10 1.91
N ALA A 158 3.21 13.18 0.57
CA ALA A 158 1.99 12.98 -0.19
C ALA A 158 1.37 11.61 0.09
N ASN A 159 2.18 10.55 0.11
CA ASN A 159 1.72 9.22 0.51
C ASN A 159 1.27 9.15 1.97
N GLY A 160 1.91 9.88 2.88
CA GLY A 160 1.51 9.99 4.29
C GLY A 160 0.11 10.60 4.46
N ARG A 161 -0.19 11.67 3.71
CA ARG A 161 -1.52 12.29 3.69
C ARG A 161 -2.56 11.37 3.07
N LEU A 162 -2.23 10.69 1.97
CA LEU A 162 -3.11 9.66 1.39
C LEU A 162 -3.36 8.53 2.41
N ARG A 163 -2.34 8.07 3.12
CA ARG A 163 -2.47 7.04 4.15
C ARG A 163 -3.45 7.48 5.23
N ALA A 164 -3.35 8.71 5.72
CA ALA A 164 -4.31 9.25 6.68
C ALA A 164 -5.74 9.26 6.11
N ALA A 165 -5.94 9.71 4.87
CA ALA A 165 -7.23 9.70 4.20
C ALA A 165 -7.81 8.28 4.07
N VAL A 166 -6.98 7.31 3.69
CA VAL A 166 -7.40 5.90 3.57
C VAL A 166 -7.78 5.32 4.93
N ILE A 167 -7.04 5.58 6.02
CA ILE A 167 -7.46 5.10 7.35
C ILE A 167 -8.79 5.76 7.74
N ALA A 168 -8.96 7.07 7.52
CA ALA A 168 -10.23 7.76 7.81
C ALA A 168 -11.40 7.12 7.05
N TRP A 169 -11.18 6.82 5.76
CA TRP A 169 -12.14 6.09 4.94
C TRP A 169 -12.41 4.69 5.47
N GLN A 170 -11.39 3.93 5.89
CA GLN A 170 -11.60 2.61 6.49
C GLN A 170 -12.47 2.70 7.74
N VAL A 171 -12.22 3.65 8.64
CA VAL A 171 -13.04 3.88 9.83
C VAL A 171 -14.49 4.21 9.44
N ALA A 172 -14.71 5.20 8.57
CA ALA A 172 -16.05 5.57 8.12
C ALA A 172 -16.78 4.42 7.42
N ARG A 173 -16.05 3.63 6.62
CA ARG A 173 -16.58 2.48 5.87
C ARG A 173 -16.98 1.33 6.80
N HIS A 174 -16.24 1.11 7.89
CA HIS A 174 -16.56 0.11 8.91
C HIS A 174 -17.81 0.49 9.71
N GLU A 175 -17.95 1.77 10.04
CA GLU A 175 -19.13 2.32 10.73
C GLU A 175 -20.36 2.49 9.80
N GLY A 176 -20.25 2.10 8.52
CA GLY A 176 -21.33 2.21 7.55
C GLY A 176 -21.69 3.64 7.14
N LYS A 177 -20.80 4.62 7.40
CA LYS A 177 -21.01 6.04 7.07
C LYS A 177 -20.77 6.35 5.59
N VAL A 178 -20.00 5.52 4.88
CA VAL A 178 -19.68 5.69 3.45
C VAL A 178 -19.88 4.39 2.68
N ALA A 179 -20.16 4.51 1.38
CA ALA A 179 -20.30 3.39 0.46
C ALA A 179 -18.95 2.69 0.19
N PRO A 180 -18.97 1.45 -0.36
CA PRO A 180 -17.76 0.81 -0.86
C PRO A 180 -17.01 1.66 -1.88
N ALA A 181 -15.67 1.56 -1.89
CA ALA A 181 -14.80 2.39 -2.72
C ALA A 181 -15.09 2.29 -4.24
N PHE A 182 -15.55 1.12 -4.69
CA PHE A 182 -15.92 0.89 -6.08
C PHE A 182 -17.30 1.44 -6.44
N GLU A 183 -18.21 1.58 -5.47
CA GLU A 183 -19.51 2.25 -5.66
C GLU A 183 -19.33 3.78 -5.67
N ALA A 184 -18.42 4.28 -4.84
CA ALA A 184 -17.98 5.68 -4.85
C ALA A 184 -17.15 6.05 -6.10
N GLY A 185 -16.84 5.09 -6.98
CA GLY A 185 -16.27 5.34 -8.31
C GLY A 185 -14.80 5.76 -8.35
N TRP A 186 -14.09 5.76 -7.22
CA TRP A 186 -12.67 6.14 -7.19
C TRP A 186 -11.71 4.95 -7.34
N ILE A 187 -12.21 3.71 -7.22
CA ILE A 187 -11.54 2.51 -7.75
C ILE A 187 -12.48 1.75 -8.70
N ALA A 188 -11.91 0.98 -9.62
CA ALA A 188 -12.69 0.05 -10.42
C ALA A 188 -13.12 -1.17 -9.57
N ALA A 189 -14.36 -1.63 -9.80
CA ALA A 189 -14.93 -2.81 -9.16
C ALA A 189 -14.03 -4.05 -9.32
N PRO A 190 -14.01 -4.96 -8.33
CA PRO A 190 -13.28 -6.22 -8.45
C PRO A 190 -13.84 -7.03 -9.62
N ASP A 191 -12.95 -7.75 -10.32
CA ASP A 191 -13.40 -8.74 -11.29
C ASP A 191 -14.23 -9.83 -10.58
N PRO A 192 -15.33 -10.31 -11.19
CA PRO A 192 -16.13 -11.37 -10.60
C PRO A 192 -15.27 -12.61 -10.39
N VAL A 193 -15.32 -13.18 -9.19
CA VAL A 193 -14.60 -14.41 -8.84
C VAL A 193 -15.12 -15.54 -9.71
N ARG A 194 -14.34 -15.93 -10.73
CA ARG A 194 -14.64 -17.13 -11.51
C ARG A 194 -14.10 -18.34 -10.76
N PRO A 195 -14.90 -19.40 -10.54
CA PRO A 195 -14.39 -20.65 -10.02
C PRO A 195 -13.22 -21.12 -10.88
N ARG A 196 -12.06 -21.38 -10.26
CA ARG A 196 -10.98 -22.08 -10.97
C ARG A 196 -11.49 -23.49 -11.24
N ALA A 197 -11.47 -23.90 -12.50
CA ALA A 197 -11.64 -25.31 -12.83
C ALA A 197 -10.63 -26.09 -11.99
N ARG A 198 -11.11 -27.06 -11.19
CA ARG A 198 -10.19 -28.03 -10.59
C ARG A 198 -9.50 -28.72 -11.76
N LEU A 199 -8.18 -28.85 -11.68
CA LEU A 199 -7.49 -29.78 -12.56
C LEU A 199 -8.05 -31.16 -12.21
N ASP A 200 -8.63 -31.83 -13.20
CA ASP A 200 -9.08 -33.21 -13.04
C ASP A 200 -7.85 -34.06 -12.69
N GLU A 201 -7.87 -34.74 -11.54
CA GLU A 201 -6.86 -35.73 -11.13
C GLU A 201 -7.07 -37.05 -11.89
#